data_AF-A0A6L6DEY4-F1
#
_entry.id   AF-A0A6L6DEY4-F1
#
_cell.length_a   1.000
_cell.length_b   1.000
_cell.length_c   1.000
_cell.angle_alpha   90.00
_cell.angle_beta   90.00
_cell.angle_gamma   90.00
#
_symmetry.space_group_name_H-M   'P 1'
#
loop_
_entity.id
_entity.type
_entity.pdbx_description
1 polymer ?
#
loop_
_entity_poly.entity_id
_entity_poly.type
_entity_poly.pdbx_seq_one_letter_code
_entity_poly.pdbx_strand_id
1 'polypeptide(L)'
;MDELPLKLKDQNDVVTHVINILHRLGLLTSHHDSFDSTVVDSVRAFQQSRGLVVSGVVDATTLNALEEARWKLGDRSLYLQPSPMMHGDDVATLQSRLTEMGFNCGRVDGVFGPRLEDAVRDFQKSVGVAIDGKCGPATITALMRLSRTVSGGAPSILRESAIQKNRGPALANKVIVLDPSFGGLDQGNCGNDVVESEVVFDIAQRLEGRLLALGVSVFLTRGANNSPSESQRLILANETNADLVISLHLDKYHNDKAHGVATYFYGSLAHGIHSVVGERFASIVQREICARTDLSNCRTHAKTWDLLRLTKAPTVRIDLGYVSNNGDAQRLSRPDFRDVVAESVVIAIQRLYLASEDDAKTGTLRIADLRKAGIRK
;
A
#
# COMPACT_ATOMS: atom_id res chain seq x y z
N MET A 1 21.55 -9.88 -16.62
CA MET A 1 20.29 -9.61 -15.90
C MET A 1 19.22 -10.11 -16.83
N ASP A 2 18.67 -11.30 -16.58
CA ASP A 2 17.58 -11.82 -17.39
C ASP A 2 16.42 -10.82 -17.38
N GLU A 3 15.84 -10.57 -18.55
CA GLU A 3 14.75 -9.61 -18.76
C GLU A 3 13.50 -10.07 -17.99
N LEU A 4 13.27 -9.45 -16.83
CA LEU A 4 11.92 -9.39 -16.27
C LEU A 4 11.05 -8.52 -17.19
N PRO A 5 9.76 -8.84 -17.37
CA PRO A 5 9.01 -9.90 -16.71
C PRO A 5 9.14 -11.28 -17.37
N LEU A 6 9.12 -12.36 -16.57
CA LEU A 6 9.08 -13.74 -17.08
C LEU A 6 7.73 -14.06 -17.72
N LYS A 7 7.76 -14.71 -18.89
CA LYS A 7 6.61 -15.06 -19.73
C LYS A 7 6.50 -16.56 -19.98
N LEU A 8 5.35 -16.96 -20.51
CA LEU A 8 5.06 -18.35 -20.88
C LEU A 8 6.15 -18.89 -21.84
N LYS A 9 6.65 -20.09 -21.54
CA LYS A 9 7.73 -20.82 -22.24
C LYS A 9 9.16 -20.34 -21.95
N ASP A 10 9.35 -19.38 -21.04
CA ASP A 10 10.71 -19.04 -20.60
C ASP A 10 11.37 -20.22 -19.89
N GLN A 11 12.66 -20.39 -20.15
CA GLN A 11 13.54 -21.44 -19.62
C GLN A 11 14.89 -20.79 -19.25
N ASN A 12 14.99 -20.27 -18.04
CA ASN A 12 16.22 -19.69 -17.50
C ASN A 12 16.35 -20.01 -16.01
N ASP A 13 17.49 -19.65 -15.41
CA ASP A 13 17.78 -19.93 -14.01
C ASP A 13 16.74 -19.29 -13.07
N VAL A 14 16.17 -18.14 -13.45
CA VAL A 14 15.11 -17.47 -12.70
C VAL A 14 13.82 -18.29 -12.69
N VAL A 15 13.45 -18.92 -13.81
CA VAL A 15 12.28 -19.81 -13.90
C VAL A 15 12.47 -21.02 -12.98
N THR A 16 13.62 -21.69 -13.03
CA THR A 16 13.94 -22.82 -12.14
C THR A 16 13.85 -22.41 -10.67
N HIS A 17 14.36 -21.23 -10.35
CA HIS A 17 14.31 -20.68 -9.00
C HIS A 17 12.87 -20.39 -8.53
N VAL A 18 12.04 -19.78 -9.38
CA VAL A 18 10.61 -19.53 -9.09
C VAL A 18 9.85 -20.84 -8.88
N ILE A 19 10.07 -21.84 -9.73
CA ILE A 19 9.43 -23.16 -9.62
C ILE A 19 9.79 -23.84 -8.29
N ASN A 20 11.06 -23.77 -7.88
CA ASN A 20 11.50 -24.31 -6.59
C ASN A 20 10.83 -23.61 -5.40
N ILE A 21 10.62 -22.29 -5.46
CA ILE A 21 9.89 -21.57 -4.42
C ILE A 21 8.42 -22.00 -4.40
N LEU A 22 7.75 -22.07 -5.55
CA LEU A 22 6.36 -22.49 -5.65
C LEU A 22 6.14 -23.93 -5.13
N HIS A 23 7.08 -24.84 -5.38
CA HIS A 23 7.09 -26.18 -4.78
C HIS A 23 7.20 -26.14 -3.26
N ARG A 24 8.13 -25.34 -2.71
CA ARG A 24 8.28 -25.19 -1.25
C ARG A 24 7.02 -24.62 -0.61
N LEU A 25 6.32 -23.73 -1.31
CA LEU A 25 5.05 -23.15 -0.88
C LEU A 25 3.87 -24.12 -1.03
N GLY A 26 4.06 -25.29 -1.66
CA GLY A 26 3.01 -26.28 -1.89
C GLY A 26 2.00 -25.86 -2.97
N LEU A 27 2.34 -24.88 -3.80
CA LEU A 27 1.51 -24.42 -4.92
C LEU A 27 1.74 -25.24 -6.20
N LEU A 28 2.89 -25.94 -6.28
CA LEU A 28 3.21 -26.91 -7.33
C LEU A 28 3.46 -28.29 -6.72
N THR A 29 2.89 -29.32 -7.34
CA THR A 29 3.03 -30.73 -6.90
C THR A 29 3.94 -31.56 -7.80
N SER A 30 4.04 -31.22 -9.09
CA SER A 30 4.85 -31.89 -10.10
C SER A 30 6.08 -31.07 -10.48
N HIS A 31 7.19 -31.72 -10.84
CA HIS A 31 8.36 -31.01 -11.36
C HIS A 31 8.09 -30.43 -12.76
N HIS A 32 8.54 -29.20 -12.98
CA HIS A 32 8.45 -28.50 -14.27
C HIS A 32 9.80 -27.88 -14.60
N ASP A 33 10.25 -28.03 -15.84
CA ASP A 33 11.53 -27.47 -16.33
C ASP A 33 11.34 -26.15 -17.11
N SER A 34 10.08 -25.70 -17.26
CA SER A 34 9.75 -24.49 -18.03
C SER A 34 8.54 -23.77 -17.45
N PHE A 35 8.39 -22.49 -17.78
CA PHE A 35 7.26 -21.66 -17.36
C PHE A 35 6.00 -21.99 -18.18
N ASP A 36 5.35 -23.12 -17.86
CA ASP A 36 4.15 -23.61 -18.53
C ASP A 36 2.84 -23.06 -17.94
N SER A 37 1.68 -23.49 -18.46
CA SER A 37 0.38 -23.02 -17.98
C SER A 37 0.09 -23.36 -16.52
N THR A 38 0.61 -24.50 -16.02
CA THR A 38 0.42 -24.93 -14.63
C THR A 38 1.22 -24.03 -13.70
N VAL A 39 2.45 -23.68 -14.08
CA VAL A 39 3.27 -22.72 -13.35
C VAL A 39 2.61 -21.34 -13.35
N VAL A 40 2.08 -20.89 -14.49
CA VAL A 40 1.32 -19.62 -14.58
C VAL A 40 0.12 -19.61 -13.63
N ASP A 41 -0.67 -20.69 -13.57
CA ASP A 41 -1.82 -20.79 -12.66
C ASP A 41 -1.39 -20.81 -11.19
N SER A 42 -0.26 -21.43 -10.88
CA SER A 42 0.34 -21.41 -9.54
C SER A 42 0.83 -20.01 -9.15
N VAL A 43 1.41 -19.26 -10.09
CA VAL A 43 1.78 -17.85 -9.90
C VAL A 43 0.54 -17.00 -9.68
N ARG A 44 -0.56 -17.22 -10.42
CA ARG A 44 -1.84 -16.52 -10.17
C ARG A 44 -2.39 -16.81 -8.78
N ALA A 45 -2.38 -18.08 -8.36
CA ALA A 45 -2.80 -18.47 -7.02
C ALA A 45 -1.93 -17.80 -5.93
N PHE A 46 -0.61 -17.73 -6.15
CA PHE A 46 0.30 -16.99 -5.28
C PHE A 46 -0.02 -15.49 -5.24
N GLN A 47 -0.15 -14.84 -6.40
CA GLN A 47 -0.47 -13.42 -6.49
C GLN A 47 -1.81 -13.11 -5.80
N GLN A 48 -2.81 -13.98 -5.96
CA GLN A 48 -4.10 -13.84 -5.31
C GLN A 48 -3.98 -13.97 -3.78
N SER A 49 -3.26 -14.97 -3.27
CA SER A 49 -3.09 -15.18 -1.83
C SER A 49 -2.29 -14.07 -1.15
N ARG A 50 -1.35 -13.46 -1.88
CA ARG A 50 -0.55 -12.32 -1.42
C ARG A 50 -1.25 -10.98 -1.58
N GLY A 51 -2.37 -10.90 -2.30
CA GLY A 51 -3.00 -9.62 -2.60
C GLY A 51 -2.15 -8.75 -3.52
N LEU A 52 -1.51 -9.36 -4.52
CA LEU A 52 -0.83 -8.68 -5.62
C LEU A 52 -1.80 -8.48 -6.81
N VAL A 53 -1.27 -7.96 -7.92
CA VAL A 53 -1.98 -7.97 -9.21
C VAL A 53 -1.93 -9.39 -9.77
N VAL A 54 -3.08 -9.97 -10.08
CA VAL A 54 -3.20 -11.36 -10.56
C VAL A 54 -3.06 -11.38 -12.08
N SER A 55 -1.81 -11.37 -12.56
CA SER A 55 -1.47 -11.40 -13.98
C SER A 55 -1.05 -12.80 -14.47
N GLY A 56 -0.49 -13.62 -13.56
CA GLY A 56 0.24 -14.85 -13.91
C GLY A 56 1.62 -14.59 -14.50
N VAL A 57 2.07 -13.34 -14.51
CA VAL A 57 3.38 -12.89 -14.97
C VAL A 57 4.26 -12.61 -13.76
N VAL A 58 5.52 -13.05 -13.78
CA VAL A 58 6.48 -12.74 -12.70
C VAL A 58 7.23 -11.46 -13.05
N ASP A 59 6.73 -10.35 -12.52
CA ASP A 59 7.42 -9.06 -12.50
C ASP A 59 8.33 -8.94 -11.26
N ALA A 60 9.03 -7.81 -11.12
CA ALA A 60 9.92 -7.57 -9.98
C ALA A 60 9.17 -7.65 -8.64
N THR A 61 7.94 -7.12 -8.58
CA THR A 61 7.08 -7.16 -7.38
C THR A 61 6.71 -8.59 -6.99
N THR A 62 6.30 -9.41 -7.96
CA THR A 62 5.95 -10.82 -7.74
C THR A 62 7.18 -11.62 -7.34
N LEU A 63 8.32 -11.38 -7.97
CA LEU A 63 9.58 -12.04 -7.63
C LEU A 63 10.03 -11.72 -6.19
N ASN A 64 9.99 -10.44 -5.80
CA ASN A 64 10.31 -10.04 -4.43
C ASN A 64 9.38 -10.70 -3.40
N ALA A 65 8.08 -10.75 -3.69
CA ALA A 65 7.13 -11.42 -2.81
C ALA A 65 7.39 -12.95 -2.71
N LEU A 66 7.80 -13.61 -3.79
CA LEU A 66 8.22 -15.02 -3.78
C LEU A 66 9.48 -15.22 -2.93
N GLU A 67 10.46 -14.34 -3.05
CA GLU A 67 11.68 -14.34 -2.22
C GLU A 67 11.36 -14.20 -0.73
N GLU A 68 10.45 -13.28 -0.38
CA GLU A 68 10.00 -13.07 0.99
C GLU A 68 9.26 -14.30 1.55
N ALA A 69 8.42 -14.93 0.73
CA ALA A 69 7.62 -16.09 1.12
C ALA A 69 8.45 -17.37 1.34
N ARG A 70 9.69 -17.40 0.85
CA ARG A 70 10.60 -18.54 1.03
C ARG A 70 10.96 -18.79 2.50
N TRP A 71 10.95 -17.75 3.33
CA TRP A 71 11.46 -17.79 4.70
C TRP A 71 10.34 -17.95 5.72
N LYS A 72 10.43 -18.98 6.56
CA LYS A 72 9.57 -19.17 7.74
C LYS A 72 10.32 -18.78 9.00
N LEU A 73 9.57 -18.33 10.01
CA LEU A 73 10.14 -17.97 11.30
C LEU A 73 10.86 -19.18 11.92
N GLY A 74 12.18 -19.06 12.09
CA GLY A 74 13.06 -20.13 12.55
C GLY A 74 14.02 -20.68 11.51
N ASP A 75 13.82 -20.38 10.22
CA ASP A 75 14.72 -20.83 9.15
C ASP A 75 16.09 -20.13 9.21
N ARG A 76 16.14 -18.90 9.75
CA ARG A 76 17.35 -18.09 9.92
C ARG A 76 17.27 -17.20 11.15
N SER A 77 18.43 -16.80 11.68
CA SER A 77 18.51 -15.80 12.74
C SER A 77 18.20 -14.42 12.19
N LEU A 78 17.27 -13.70 12.82
CA LEU A 78 16.88 -12.34 12.40
C LEU A 78 17.56 -11.30 13.28
N TYR A 79 18.12 -10.25 12.67
CA TYR A 79 18.79 -9.17 13.38
C TYR A 79 18.84 -7.90 12.53
N LEU A 80 19.05 -6.75 13.17
CA LEU A 80 19.26 -5.50 12.44
C LEU A 80 20.63 -5.56 11.76
N GLN A 81 20.63 -5.45 10.43
CA GLN A 81 21.84 -5.38 9.62
C GLN A 81 21.88 -4.08 8.79
N PRO A 82 23.08 -3.62 8.37
CA PRO A 82 23.20 -2.50 7.45
C PRO A 82 22.48 -2.78 6.11
N SER A 83 22.08 -1.71 5.41
CA SER A 83 21.31 -1.80 4.16
C SER A 83 21.87 -2.85 3.17
N PRO A 84 21.03 -3.76 2.63
CA PRO A 84 19.59 -3.86 2.84
C PRO A 84 19.22 -4.51 4.18
N MET A 85 18.22 -3.95 4.86
CA MET A 85 17.65 -4.57 6.06
C MET A 85 17.07 -5.95 5.73
N MET A 86 17.06 -6.86 6.71
CA MET A 86 16.42 -8.16 6.51
C MET A 86 14.91 -7.97 6.29
N HIS A 87 14.36 -8.64 5.28
CA HIS A 87 12.93 -8.65 5.01
C HIS A 87 12.45 -10.06 4.65
N GLY A 88 11.17 -10.34 4.86
CA GLY A 88 10.56 -11.64 4.59
C GLY A 88 9.33 -11.95 5.43
N ASP A 89 8.66 -13.06 5.10
CA ASP A 89 7.50 -13.56 5.85
C ASP A 89 7.86 -13.99 7.27
N ASP A 90 9.10 -14.45 7.48
CA ASP A 90 9.66 -14.73 8.79
C ASP A 90 9.70 -13.48 9.68
N VAL A 91 10.10 -12.34 9.12
CA VAL A 91 10.09 -11.04 9.80
C VAL A 91 8.67 -10.57 10.08
N ALA A 92 7.77 -10.66 9.10
CA ALA A 92 6.36 -10.29 9.28
C ALA A 92 5.68 -11.14 10.37
N THR A 93 5.98 -12.44 10.41
CA THR A 93 5.52 -13.36 11.45
C THR A 93 6.05 -12.95 12.82
N LEU A 94 7.35 -12.61 12.93
CA LEU A 94 7.92 -12.14 14.18
C LEU A 94 7.23 -10.85 14.67
N GLN A 95 7.04 -9.87 13.79
CA GLN A 95 6.36 -8.61 14.11
C GLN A 95 4.91 -8.84 14.58
N SER A 96 4.17 -9.69 13.88
CA SER A 96 2.80 -10.08 14.25
C SER A 96 2.77 -10.70 15.64
N ARG A 97 3.62 -11.70 15.92
CA ARG A 97 3.67 -12.38 17.23
C ARG A 97 4.04 -11.44 18.37
N LEU A 98 5.04 -10.58 18.17
CA LEU A 98 5.42 -9.58 19.18
C LEU A 98 4.29 -8.57 19.42
N THR A 99 3.58 -8.17 18.37
CA THR A 99 2.42 -7.27 18.46
C THR A 99 1.26 -7.89 19.23
N GLU A 100 0.95 -9.17 18.96
CA GLU A 100 -0.05 -9.96 19.72
C GLU A 100 0.28 -10.01 21.21
N MET A 101 1.57 -10.08 21.56
CA MET A 101 2.05 -10.07 22.95
C MET A 101 2.16 -8.66 23.56
N GLY A 102 1.81 -7.61 22.81
CA GLY A 102 1.81 -6.23 23.31
C GLY A 102 3.13 -5.47 23.15
N PHE A 103 4.16 -6.07 22.55
CA PHE A 103 5.39 -5.34 22.20
C PHE A 103 5.14 -4.40 21.01
N ASN A 104 5.92 -3.33 20.90
CA ASN A 104 5.72 -2.30 19.89
C ASN A 104 6.78 -2.39 18.79
N CYS A 105 6.58 -3.27 17.81
CA CYS A 105 7.46 -3.36 16.64
C CYS A 105 7.10 -2.38 15.51
N GLY A 106 6.06 -1.55 15.69
CA GLY A 106 5.48 -0.76 14.60
C GLY A 106 4.50 -1.56 13.75
N ARG A 107 4.37 -1.19 12.49
CA ARG A 107 3.49 -1.85 11.52
C ARG A 107 4.15 -3.15 11.05
N VAL A 108 3.33 -4.15 10.73
CA VAL A 108 3.83 -5.44 10.21
C VAL A 108 4.14 -5.30 8.73
N ASP A 109 5.26 -4.66 8.43
CA ASP A 109 5.73 -4.41 7.07
C ASP A 109 6.65 -5.52 6.53
N GLY A 110 7.03 -6.48 7.36
CA GLY A 110 7.95 -7.55 7.00
C GLY A 110 9.41 -7.12 6.92
N VAL A 111 9.77 -5.96 7.50
CA VAL A 111 11.15 -5.42 7.50
C VAL A 111 11.73 -5.37 8.91
N PHE A 112 12.95 -5.88 9.07
CA PHE A 112 13.67 -5.88 10.34
C PHE A 112 14.37 -4.53 10.55
N GLY A 113 13.58 -3.53 10.96
CA GLY A 113 14.05 -2.19 11.29
C GLY A 113 14.37 -1.98 12.78
N PRO A 114 14.87 -0.80 13.16
CA PRO A 114 15.26 -0.47 14.53
C PRO A 114 14.14 -0.67 15.57
N ARG A 115 12.89 -0.33 15.21
CA ARG A 115 11.73 -0.55 16.11
C ARG A 115 11.47 -2.02 16.42
N LEU A 116 11.71 -2.90 15.45
CA LEU A 116 11.58 -4.34 15.67
C LEU A 116 12.72 -4.84 16.55
N GLU A 117 13.94 -4.35 16.36
CA GLU A 117 15.07 -4.68 17.25
C GLU A 117 14.77 -4.29 18.71
N ASP A 118 14.27 -3.07 18.94
CA ASP A 118 13.88 -2.61 20.28
C ASP A 118 12.79 -3.52 20.89
N ALA A 119 11.77 -3.87 20.10
CA ALA A 119 10.72 -4.79 20.54
C ALA A 119 11.25 -6.19 20.87
N VAL A 120 12.24 -6.69 20.11
CA VAL A 120 12.92 -7.95 20.41
C VAL A 120 13.70 -7.85 21.73
N ARG A 121 14.42 -6.75 21.97
CA ARG A 121 15.13 -6.53 23.24
C ARG A 121 14.18 -6.49 24.44
N ASP A 122 13.05 -5.80 24.30
CA ASP A 122 12.02 -5.76 25.33
C ASP A 122 11.41 -7.14 25.60
N PHE A 123 11.13 -7.90 24.53
CA PHE A 123 10.68 -9.29 24.66
C PHE A 123 11.72 -10.15 25.37
N GLN A 124 12.98 -10.11 24.94
CA GLN A 124 14.09 -10.86 25.53
C GLN A 124 14.24 -10.57 27.03
N LYS A 125 14.12 -9.29 27.41
CA LYS A 125 14.12 -8.85 28.80
C LYS A 125 12.95 -9.44 29.59
N SER A 126 11.75 -9.48 29.01
CA SER A 126 10.55 -10.02 29.67
C SER A 126 10.60 -11.54 29.92
N VAL A 127 11.32 -12.28 29.07
CA VAL A 127 11.39 -13.75 29.13
C VAL A 127 12.68 -14.28 29.77
N GLY A 128 13.63 -13.38 30.09
CA GLY A 128 14.88 -13.73 30.77
C GLY A 128 15.92 -14.42 29.89
N VAL A 129 15.96 -14.12 28.58
CA VAL A 129 17.05 -14.57 27.68
C VAL A 129 18.06 -13.43 27.45
N ALA A 130 19.17 -13.74 26.76
CA ALA A 130 20.17 -12.73 26.40
C ALA A 130 19.52 -11.56 25.61
N ILE A 131 19.78 -10.33 26.03
CA ILE A 131 19.21 -9.09 25.46
C ILE A 131 20.15 -8.57 24.37
N ASP A 132 20.20 -9.26 23.24
CA ASP A 132 21.09 -8.92 22.12
C ASP A 132 20.34 -8.30 20.92
N GLY A 133 19.00 -8.22 20.98
CA GLY A 133 18.15 -7.71 19.91
C GLY A 133 18.05 -8.66 18.71
N LYS A 134 18.56 -9.89 18.83
CA LYS A 134 18.57 -10.90 17.76
C LYS A 134 17.52 -11.97 18.02
N CYS A 135 16.76 -12.28 16.98
CA CYS A 135 15.84 -13.42 16.99
C CYS A 135 16.59 -14.70 16.58
N GLY A 136 17.37 -15.24 17.52
CA GLY A 136 18.02 -16.55 17.40
C GLY A 136 17.18 -17.69 18.01
N PRO A 137 17.71 -18.93 18.04
CA PRO A 137 16.98 -20.11 18.51
C PRO A 137 16.38 -19.98 19.93
N ALA A 138 17.09 -19.34 20.85
CA ALA A 138 16.60 -19.11 22.21
C ALA A 138 15.37 -18.16 22.22
N THR A 139 15.45 -17.05 21.48
CA THR A 139 14.35 -16.09 21.33
C THR A 139 13.13 -16.76 20.67
N ILE A 140 13.34 -17.55 19.61
CA ILE A 140 12.26 -18.29 18.92
C ILE A 140 11.60 -19.31 19.86
N THR A 141 12.38 -20.06 20.63
CA THR A 141 11.85 -21.04 21.59
C THR A 141 10.98 -20.36 22.63
N ALA A 142 11.41 -19.21 23.16
CA ALA A 142 10.62 -18.41 24.09
C ALA A 142 9.33 -17.89 23.44
N LEU A 143 9.41 -17.40 22.20
CA LEU A 143 8.25 -16.88 21.45
C LEU A 143 7.20 -17.99 21.22
N MET A 144 7.63 -19.18 20.80
CA MET A 144 6.75 -20.32 20.55
C MET A 144 6.09 -20.86 21.83
N ARG A 145 6.75 -20.70 22.98
CA ARG A 145 6.17 -21.09 24.28
C ARG A 145 5.06 -20.13 24.71
N LEU A 146 5.22 -18.83 24.49
CA LEU A 146 4.28 -17.80 24.95
C LEU A 146 3.10 -17.57 24.01
N SER A 147 3.28 -17.82 22.71
CA SER A 147 2.20 -17.66 21.71
C SER A 147 1.00 -18.59 21.94
N ARG A 148 1.18 -19.67 22.71
CA ARG A 148 0.10 -20.60 23.07
C ARG A 148 -0.77 -20.07 24.22
N THR A 149 -0.30 -19.06 24.94
CA THR A 149 -0.93 -18.55 26.17
C THR A 149 -1.55 -17.17 25.96
N VAL A 150 -0.98 -16.35 25.09
CA VAL A 150 -1.44 -14.99 24.80
C VAL A 150 -2.01 -14.98 23.39
N SER A 151 -3.34 -14.96 23.28
CA SER A 151 -4.06 -14.75 22.03
C SER A 151 -5.19 -13.76 22.29
N GLY A 152 -5.29 -12.74 21.44
CA GLY A 152 -6.35 -11.74 21.49
C GLY A 152 -5.87 -10.35 21.89
N GLY A 153 -6.43 -9.37 21.19
CA GLY A 153 -6.14 -7.94 21.32
C GLY A 153 -5.82 -7.34 19.96
N ALA A 154 -6.18 -6.07 19.77
CA ALA A 154 -5.72 -5.29 18.62
C ALA A 154 -4.87 -4.09 19.09
N PRO A 155 -3.70 -4.30 19.73
CA PRO A 155 -2.84 -3.21 20.21
C PRO A 155 -2.43 -2.27 19.09
N SER A 156 -2.22 -2.79 17.87
CA SER A 156 -1.95 -2.01 16.67
C SER A 156 -3.07 -1.01 16.36
N ILE A 157 -4.33 -1.46 16.36
CA ILE A 157 -5.51 -0.61 16.13
C ILE A 157 -5.65 0.45 17.23
N LEU A 158 -5.44 0.08 18.49
CA LEU A 158 -5.51 1.02 19.61
C LEU A 158 -4.42 2.09 19.51
N ARG A 159 -3.19 1.71 19.14
CA ARG A 159 -2.08 2.65 18.92
C ARG A 159 -2.36 3.57 17.73
N GLU A 160 -2.82 3.04 16.60
CA GLU A 160 -3.15 3.84 15.41
C GLU A 160 -4.28 4.84 15.72
N SER A 161 -5.30 4.41 16.45
CA SER A 161 -6.40 5.27 16.92
C SER A 161 -5.92 6.35 17.90
N ALA A 162 -4.97 6.03 18.80
CA ALA A 162 -4.38 7.00 19.73
C ALA A 162 -3.52 8.04 18.99
N ILE A 163 -2.72 7.60 18.01
CA ILE A 163 -1.94 8.51 17.14
C ILE A 163 -2.89 9.44 16.38
N GLN A 164 -3.98 8.92 15.83
CA GLN A 164 -4.99 9.74 15.15
C GLN A 164 -5.63 10.77 16.08
N LYS A 165 -6.03 10.39 17.31
CA LYS A 165 -6.58 11.34 18.29
C LYS A 165 -5.59 12.44 18.65
N ASN A 166 -4.32 12.09 18.86
CA ASN A 166 -3.28 13.06 19.19
C ASN A 166 -2.97 14.03 18.04
N ARG A 167 -3.26 13.64 16.80
CA ARG A 167 -3.06 14.49 15.61
C ARG A 167 -4.09 15.63 15.51
N GLY A 168 -5.19 15.59 16.26
CA GLY A 168 -6.23 16.62 16.24
C GLY A 168 -7.06 16.65 14.94
N PRO A 169 -8.24 17.30 14.95
CA PRO A 169 -9.18 17.30 13.82
C PRO A 169 -8.88 18.37 12.75
N ALA A 170 -7.96 19.30 13.03
CA ALA A 170 -7.67 20.39 12.12
C ALA A 170 -6.86 19.90 10.91
N LEU A 171 -7.35 20.23 9.72
CA LEU A 171 -6.65 19.98 8.47
C LEU A 171 -5.44 20.93 8.30
N ALA A 172 -5.47 22.11 8.93
CA ALA A 172 -4.37 23.05 8.93
C ALA A 172 -3.12 22.44 9.59
N ASN A 173 -1.95 22.65 8.99
CA ASN A 173 -0.64 22.10 9.40
C ASN A 173 -0.45 20.59 9.19
N LYS A 174 -1.32 19.92 8.42
CA LYS A 174 -1.09 18.54 7.99
C LYS A 174 -0.13 18.49 6.82
N VAL A 175 0.67 17.43 6.77
CA VAL A 175 1.56 17.13 5.65
C VAL A 175 0.92 16.04 4.79
N ILE A 176 0.59 16.34 3.55
CA ILE A 176 0.03 15.37 2.60
C ILE A 176 1.01 15.20 1.43
N VAL A 177 1.36 13.95 1.15
CA VAL A 177 2.17 13.61 -0.02
C VAL A 177 1.24 13.13 -1.12
N LEU A 178 1.33 13.75 -2.29
CA LEU A 178 0.64 13.35 -3.51
C LEU A 178 1.64 12.67 -4.43
N ASP A 179 1.34 11.44 -4.81
CA ASP A 179 2.13 10.65 -5.75
C ASP A 179 1.40 10.53 -7.09
N PRO A 180 1.55 11.51 -8.01
CA PRO A 180 1.13 11.31 -9.39
C PRO A 180 2.08 10.31 -10.02
N SER A 181 1.60 9.10 -10.30
CA SER A 181 2.48 8.06 -10.84
C SER A 181 2.97 8.35 -12.25
N PHE A 182 4.07 7.67 -12.60
CA PHE A 182 4.74 7.75 -13.91
C PHE A 182 5.26 9.16 -14.23
N GLY A 183 5.75 9.44 -15.43
CA GLY A 183 6.26 10.73 -15.86
C GLY A 183 7.52 10.66 -16.74
N GLY A 184 7.86 11.76 -17.41
CA GLY A 184 9.05 11.82 -18.28
C GLY A 184 9.00 10.77 -19.40
N LEU A 185 9.92 9.80 -19.40
CA LEU A 185 9.95 8.74 -20.41
C LEU A 185 8.96 7.60 -20.12
N ASP A 186 8.56 7.42 -18.87
CA ASP A 186 7.62 6.39 -18.47
C ASP A 186 6.22 6.99 -18.44
N GLN A 187 5.42 6.71 -19.46
CA GLN A 187 4.10 7.33 -19.63
C GLN A 187 2.97 6.59 -18.88
N GLY A 188 3.29 5.44 -18.26
CA GLY A 188 2.30 4.56 -17.66
C GLY A 188 1.36 3.95 -18.69
N ASN A 189 0.09 3.80 -18.32
CA ASN A 189 -0.93 3.25 -19.20
C ASN A 189 -1.39 4.29 -20.25
N CYS A 190 -1.28 3.92 -21.52
CA CYS A 190 -1.80 4.70 -22.65
C CYS A 190 -2.94 3.96 -23.37
N GLY A 191 -3.98 4.70 -23.74
CA GLY A 191 -5.11 4.21 -24.54
C GLY A 191 -6.16 5.30 -24.77
N ASN A 192 -6.90 5.22 -25.89
CA ASN A 192 -7.99 6.13 -26.24
C ASN A 192 -7.62 7.62 -26.10
N ASP A 193 -6.46 8.01 -26.64
CA ASP A 193 -5.90 9.37 -26.58
C ASP A 193 -5.67 9.93 -25.16
N VAL A 194 -5.64 9.05 -24.16
CA VAL A 194 -5.34 9.37 -22.77
C VAL A 194 -4.02 8.74 -22.38
N VAL A 195 -3.16 9.56 -21.76
CA VAL A 195 -1.90 9.16 -21.18
C VAL A 195 -2.00 9.28 -19.67
N GLU A 196 -1.76 8.18 -18.95
CA GLU A 196 -1.90 8.14 -17.48
C GLU A 196 -1.08 9.23 -16.81
N SER A 197 0.20 9.36 -17.17
CA SER A 197 1.12 10.31 -16.51
C SER A 197 0.64 11.77 -16.59
N GLU A 198 -0.04 12.16 -17.67
CA GLU A 198 -0.57 13.52 -17.89
C GLU A 198 -1.82 13.77 -17.06
N VAL A 199 -2.75 12.81 -17.06
CA VAL A 199 -4.02 12.93 -16.32
C VAL A 199 -3.77 12.96 -14.81
N VAL A 200 -2.97 12.04 -14.29
CA VAL A 200 -2.72 11.95 -12.84
C VAL A 200 -1.93 13.16 -12.35
N PHE A 201 -1.04 13.74 -13.18
CA PHE A 201 -0.32 14.96 -12.85
C PHE A 201 -1.24 16.19 -12.82
N ASP A 202 -2.12 16.36 -13.82
CA ASP A 202 -3.10 17.46 -13.82
C ASP A 202 -4.03 17.40 -12.59
N ILE A 203 -4.50 16.20 -12.24
CA ILE A 203 -5.32 16.02 -11.03
C ILE A 203 -4.51 16.34 -9.78
N ALA A 204 -3.24 15.90 -9.68
CA ALA A 204 -2.39 16.19 -8.55
C ALA A 204 -2.12 17.70 -8.37
N GLN A 205 -1.90 18.45 -9.46
CA GLN A 205 -1.74 19.91 -9.40
C GLN A 205 -3.01 20.62 -8.92
N ARG A 206 -4.20 20.17 -9.37
CA ARG A 206 -5.49 20.69 -8.89
C ARG A 206 -5.69 20.41 -7.40
N LEU A 207 -5.30 19.23 -6.93
CA LEU A 207 -5.34 18.87 -5.52
C LEU A 207 -4.39 19.73 -4.68
N GLU A 208 -3.14 19.88 -5.14
CA GLU A 208 -2.13 20.69 -4.48
C GLU A 208 -2.63 22.13 -4.27
N GLY A 209 -3.10 22.81 -5.32
CA GLY A 209 -3.60 24.17 -5.21
C GLY A 209 -4.76 24.33 -4.22
N ARG A 210 -5.69 23.36 -4.19
CA ARG A 210 -6.84 23.37 -3.28
C ARG A 210 -6.44 23.10 -1.83
N LEU A 211 -5.53 22.16 -1.59
CA LEU A 211 -5.06 21.78 -0.26
C LEU A 211 -4.18 22.87 0.35
N LEU A 212 -3.30 23.51 -0.44
CA LEU A 212 -2.52 24.67 -0.02
C LEU A 212 -3.44 25.82 0.43
N ALA A 213 -4.53 26.08 -0.30
CA ALA A 213 -5.52 27.10 0.07
C ALA A 213 -6.29 26.78 1.37
N LEU A 214 -6.21 25.53 1.87
CA LEU A 214 -6.79 25.07 3.13
C LEU A 214 -5.75 25.03 4.27
N GLY A 215 -4.52 25.47 4.03
CA GLY A 215 -3.43 25.48 5.03
C GLY A 215 -2.74 24.13 5.24
N VAL A 216 -2.85 23.21 4.27
CA VAL A 216 -2.12 21.93 4.25
C VAL A 216 -0.77 22.12 3.58
N SER A 217 0.29 21.50 4.12
CA SER A 217 1.56 21.37 3.43
C SER A 217 1.51 20.18 2.47
N VAL A 218 1.62 20.45 1.17
CA VAL A 218 1.54 19.42 0.14
C VAL A 218 2.91 19.20 -0.48
N PHE A 219 3.29 17.94 -0.67
CA PHE A 219 4.50 17.55 -1.39
C PHE A 219 4.13 16.61 -2.54
N LEU A 220 4.56 16.94 -3.75
CA LEU A 220 4.45 16.05 -4.90
C LEU A 220 5.69 15.15 -4.96
N THR A 221 5.51 13.86 -5.25
CA THR A 221 6.65 12.93 -5.42
C THR A 221 7.53 13.26 -6.63
N ARG A 222 6.96 13.97 -7.60
CA ARG A 222 7.61 14.31 -8.86
C ARG A 222 7.14 15.64 -9.43
N GLY A 223 7.91 16.18 -10.36
CA GLY A 223 7.51 17.28 -11.24
C GLY A 223 6.91 16.77 -12.55
N ALA A 224 6.78 17.68 -13.52
CA ALA A 224 6.15 17.35 -14.81
C ALA A 224 6.97 16.35 -15.66
N ASN A 225 8.31 16.45 -15.60
CA ASN A 225 9.19 15.80 -16.58
C ASN A 225 10.04 14.64 -16.01
N ASN A 226 9.80 14.19 -14.77
CA ASN A 226 10.53 13.09 -14.16
C ASN A 226 9.57 11.97 -13.72
N SER A 227 10.09 10.74 -13.63
CA SER A 227 9.42 9.60 -13.01
C SER A 227 10.34 9.01 -11.95
N PRO A 228 10.10 9.28 -10.65
CA PRO A 228 10.87 8.69 -9.58
C PRO A 228 10.56 7.20 -9.46
N SER A 229 11.58 6.41 -9.12
CA SER A 229 11.40 4.99 -8.82
C SER A 229 10.52 4.80 -7.58
N GLU A 230 9.90 3.61 -7.44
CA GLU A 230 9.08 3.31 -6.27
C GLU A 230 9.85 3.52 -4.95
N SER A 231 11.12 3.12 -4.91
CA SER A 231 11.99 3.34 -3.76
C SER A 231 12.21 4.83 -3.44
N GLN A 232 12.36 5.69 -4.44
CA GLN A 232 12.50 7.14 -4.23
C GLN A 232 11.21 7.76 -3.69
N ARG A 233 10.04 7.32 -4.18
CA ARG A 233 8.74 7.76 -3.66
C ARG A 233 8.55 7.35 -2.20
N LEU A 234 8.94 6.11 -1.86
CA LEU A 234 8.91 5.59 -0.49
C LEU A 234 9.80 6.40 0.46
N ILE A 235 11.03 6.71 0.04
CA ILE A 235 11.98 7.51 0.83
C ILE A 235 11.39 8.89 1.09
N LEU A 236 10.93 9.60 0.05
CA LEU A 236 10.33 10.93 0.19
C LEU A 236 9.11 10.92 1.12
N ALA A 237 8.20 9.96 0.95
CA ALA A 237 7.00 9.83 1.79
C ALA A 237 7.34 9.60 3.27
N ASN A 238 8.41 8.86 3.54
CA ASN A 238 8.85 8.54 4.90
C ASN A 238 9.69 9.65 5.54
N GLU A 239 10.48 10.40 4.77
CA GLU A 239 11.30 11.52 5.25
C GLU A 239 10.48 12.77 5.58
N THR A 240 9.42 13.02 4.81
CA THR A 240 8.49 14.16 5.02
C THR A 240 7.60 13.99 6.26
N ASN A 241 7.60 12.83 6.91
CA ASN A 241 6.71 12.48 8.02
C ASN A 241 5.23 12.78 7.69
N ALA A 242 4.81 12.42 6.48
CA ALA A 242 3.46 12.70 5.99
C ALA A 242 2.37 12.17 6.94
N ASP A 243 1.28 12.92 7.06
CA ASP A 243 0.06 12.47 7.74
C ASP A 243 -0.77 11.54 6.87
N LEU A 244 -0.68 11.70 5.54
CA LEU A 244 -1.39 10.91 4.53
C LEU A 244 -0.61 10.92 3.20
N VAL A 245 -0.54 9.78 2.54
CA VAL A 245 0.03 9.65 1.18
C VAL A 245 -1.05 9.15 0.23
N ILE A 246 -1.22 9.84 -0.90
CA ILE A 246 -2.21 9.52 -1.92
C ILE A 246 -1.50 9.30 -3.24
N SER A 247 -1.54 8.06 -3.75
CA SER A 247 -1.02 7.72 -5.06
C SER A 247 -2.15 7.68 -6.08
N LEU A 248 -1.95 8.35 -7.22
CA LEU A 248 -2.95 8.52 -8.27
C LEU A 248 -2.52 7.75 -9.51
N HIS A 249 -3.44 6.96 -10.04
CA HIS A 249 -3.22 6.04 -11.14
C HIS A 249 -4.44 5.95 -12.06
N LEU A 250 -4.20 5.41 -13.25
CA LEU A 250 -5.22 4.87 -14.15
C LEU A 250 -4.92 3.39 -14.39
N ASP A 251 -5.96 2.60 -14.62
CA ASP A 251 -5.81 1.18 -14.88
C ASP A 251 -5.98 0.86 -16.38
N LYS A 252 -5.49 -0.31 -16.79
CA LYS A 252 -5.66 -0.84 -18.14
C LYS A 252 -5.92 -2.32 -18.05
N TYR A 253 -6.97 -2.77 -18.72
CA TYR A 253 -7.33 -4.18 -18.74
C TYR A 253 -7.49 -4.70 -20.17
N HIS A 254 -7.32 -6.01 -20.34
CA HIS A 254 -7.45 -6.65 -21.65
C HIS A 254 -8.87 -6.54 -22.23
N ASN A 255 -9.88 -6.52 -21.35
CA ASN A 255 -11.27 -6.31 -21.73
C ASN A 255 -11.61 -4.81 -21.65
N ASP A 256 -11.96 -4.23 -22.79
CA ASP A 256 -12.35 -2.82 -22.95
C ASP A 256 -13.63 -2.45 -22.17
N LYS A 257 -14.42 -3.45 -21.74
CA LYS A 257 -15.60 -3.25 -20.89
C LYS A 257 -15.27 -2.96 -19.43
N ALA A 258 -14.05 -3.21 -18.95
CA ALA A 258 -13.66 -2.88 -17.58
C ALA A 258 -13.65 -1.35 -17.40
N HIS A 259 -14.41 -0.83 -16.43
CA HIS A 259 -14.57 0.60 -16.20
C HIS A 259 -14.89 0.87 -14.73
N GLY A 260 -14.66 2.10 -14.27
CA GLY A 260 -14.94 2.56 -12.92
C GLY A 260 -13.71 2.88 -12.07
N VAL A 261 -13.95 3.33 -10.84
CA VAL A 261 -12.93 3.74 -9.87
C VAL A 261 -12.70 2.63 -8.85
N ALA A 262 -11.44 2.35 -8.53
CA ALA A 262 -11.04 1.42 -7.48
C ALA A 262 -10.05 2.09 -6.53
N THR A 263 -10.14 1.77 -5.24
CA THR A 263 -9.24 2.35 -4.24
C THR A 263 -8.56 1.25 -3.43
N TYR A 264 -7.25 1.34 -3.28
CA TYR A 264 -6.41 0.33 -2.66
C TYR A 264 -5.76 0.87 -1.39
N PHE A 265 -5.74 0.05 -0.35
CA PHE A 265 -5.09 0.35 0.92
C PHE A 265 -4.28 -0.86 1.37
N TYR A 266 -3.41 -0.66 2.34
CA TYR A 266 -2.64 -1.78 2.85
C TYR A 266 -3.49 -2.73 3.69
N GLY A 267 -3.50 -4.00 3.29
CA GLY A 267 -3.96 -5.09 4.12
C GLY A 267 -3.42 -6.44 3.66
N SER A 268 -3.05 -7.27 4.63
CA SER A 268 -2.59 -8.64 4.44
C SER A 268 -3.57 -9.60 5.11
N LEU A 269 -4.28 -10.39 4.29
CA LEU A 269 -5.17 -11.44 4.79
C LEU A 269 -4.41 -12.53 5.56
N ALA A 270 -3.17 -12.82 5.15
CA ALA A 270 -2.35 -13.85 5.78
C ALA A 270 -2.03 -13.56 7.25
N HIS A 271 -1.86 -12.28 7.61
CA HIS A 271 -1.55 -11.86 8.98
C HIS A 271 -2.74 -11.23 9.70
N GLY A 272 -3.86 -10.99 9.00
CA GLY A 272 -5.03 -10.30 9.55
C GLY A 272 -4.78 -8.82 9.86
N ILE A 273 -3.85 -8.18 9.16
CA ILE A 273 -3.38 -6.83 9.47
C ILE A 273 -3.73 -5.91 8.32
N HIS A 274 -4.34 -4.76 8.63
CA HIS A 274 -4.60 -3.70 7.67
C HIS A 274 -4.36 -2.33 8.30
N SER A 275 -4.16 -1.31 7.47
CA SER A 275 -4.16 0.08 7.95
C SER A 275 -5.59 0.52 8.17
N VAL A 276 -5.95 0.84 9.41
CA VAL A 276 -7.31 1.28 9.76
C VAL A 276 -7.59 2.66 9.16
N VAL A 277 -6.61 3.57 9.23
CA VAL A 277 -6.77 4.92 8.67
C VAL A 277 -6.78 4.86 7.14
N GLY A 278 -5.92 4.04 6.53
CA GLY A 278 -5.89 3.82 5.08
C GLY A 278 -7.21 3.24 4.56
N GLU A 279 -7.75 2.21 5.23
CA GLU A 279 -9.05 1.62 4.88
C GLU A 279 -10.20 2.63 5.01
N ARG A 280 -10.23 3.39 6.12
CA ARG A 280 -11.26 4.42 6.33
C ARG A 280 -11.19 5.48 5.23
N PHE A 281 -10.00 5.98 4.93
CA PHE A 281 -9.81 6.98 3.86
C PHE A 281 -10.20 6.41 2.49
N ALA A 282 -9.79 5.18 2.18
CA ALA A 282 -10.14 4.49 0.94
C ALA A 282 -11.66 4.40 0.75
N SER A 283 -12.40 4.06 1.81
CA SER A 283 -13.87 3.99 1.78
C SER A 283 -14.53 5.36 1.55
N ILE A 284 -14.02 6.41 2.21
CA ILE A 284 -14.55 7.77 2.06
C ILE A 284 -14.30 8.29 0.64
N VAL A 285 -13.07 8.17 0.13
CA VAL A 285 -12.72 8.69 -1.20
C VAL A 285 -13.45 7.96 -2.31
N GLN A 286 -13.56 6.62 -2.21
CA GLN A 286 -14.35 5.81 -3.14
C GLN A 286 -15.80 6.30 -3.22
N ARG A 287 -16.42 6.55 -2.06
CA ARG A 287 -17.81 7.03 -1.97
C ARG A 287 -17.98 8.45 -2.50
N GLU A 288 -17.06 9.37 -2.21
CA GLU A 288 -17.15 10.75 -2.72
C GLU A 288 -17.00 10.81 -4.24
N ILE A 289 -16.05 10.06 -4.82
CA ILE A 289 -15.88 10.02 -6.28
C ILE A 289 -17.13 9.44 -6.94
N CYS A 290 -17.63 8.30 -6.45
CA CYS A 290 -18.82 7.65 -7.03
C CYS A 290 -20.11 8.47 -6.84
N ALA A 291 -20.19 9.33 -5.81
CA ALA A 291 -21.36 10.16 -5.57
C ALA A 291 -21.40 11.41 -6.47
N ARG A 292 -20.24 11.88 -6.95
CA ARG A 292 -20.08 13.12 -7.73
C ARG A 292 -19.80 12.88 -9.21
N THR A 293 -19.40 11.65 -9.55
CA THR A 293 -19.14 11.21 -10.92
C THR A 293 -20.08 10.07 -11.29
N ASP A 294 -20.11 9.72 -12.57
CA ASP A 294 -20.84 8.58 -13.11
C ASP A 294 -19.94 7.33 -13.27
N LEU A 295 -18.78 7.30 -12.59
CA LEU A 295 -17.89 6.14 -12.59
C LEU A 295 -18.50 4.99 -11.81
N SER A 296 -18.32 3.77 -12.32
CA SER A 296 -18.71 2.55 -11.62
C SER A 296 -17.90 2.36 -10.34
N ASN A 297 -18.56 1.87 -9.28
CA ASN A 297 -17.93 1.64 -7.99
C ASN A 297 -17.27 0.25 -7.96
N CYS A 298 -15.97 0.18 -8.25
CA CYS A 298 -15.19 -1.06 -8.18
C CYS A 298 -14.74 -1.44 -6.75
N ARG A 299 -15.24 -0.73 -5.73
CA ARG A 299 -15.00 -0.94 -4.29
C ARG A 299 -13.55 -0.69 -3.87
N THR A 300 -13.31 -0.90 -2.58
CA THR A 300 -12.00 -0.79 -1.95
C THR A 300 -11.36 -2.17 -1.80
N HIS A 301 -10.05 -2.26 -1.99
CA HIS A 301 -9.32 -3.52 -1.95
C HIS A 301 -8.08 -3.43 -1.07
N ALA A 302 -7.90 -4.44 -0.20
CA ALA A 302 -6.66 -4.62 0.54
C ALA A 302 -5.57 -5.20 -0.38
N LYS A 303 -4.40 -4.59 -0.38
CA LYS A 303 -3.21 -5.02 -1.15
C LYS A 303 -1.95 -4.94 -0.29
N THR A 304 -0.92 -5.69 -0.66
CA THR A 304 0.39 -5.68 0.04
C THR A 304 1.50 -5.05 -0.79
N TRP A 305 1.15 -4.19 -1.76
CA TRP A 305 2.12 -3.48 -2.60
C TRP A 305 3.10 -2.66 -1.76
N ASP A 306 4.35 -2.56 -2.21
CA ASP A 306 5.44 -1.97 -1.42
C ASP A 306 5.17 -0.51 -1.08
N LEU A 307 4.68 0.30 -2.02
CA LEU A 307 4.23 1.67 -1.74
C LEU A 307 3.19 1.75 -0.61
N LEU A 308 2.26 0.80 -0.55
CA LEU A 308 1.25 0.78 0.51
C LEU A 308 1.86 0.27 1.82
N ARG A 309 2.63 -0.82 1.76
CA ARG A 309 3.18 -1.59 2.89
C ARG A 309 4.31 -0.88 3.64
N LEU A 310 5.27 -0.32 2.92
CA LEU A 310 6.54 0.21 3.45
C LEU A 310 6.49 1.70 3.81
N THR A 311 5.43 2.41 3.41
CA THR A 311 5.19 3.78 3.87
C THR A 311 4.68 3.79 5.32
N LYS A 312 5.31 4.61 6.16
CA LYS A 312 4.99 4.75 7.59
C LYS A 312 3.68 5.51 7.81
N ALA A 313 3.39 6.47 6.93
CA ALA A 313 2.11 7.17 6.89
C ALA A 313 1.00 6.25 6.38
N PRO A 314 -0.28 6.52 6.71
CA PRO A 314 -1.41 5.96 5.99
C PRO A 314 -1.28 6.27 4.49
N THR A 315 -1.32 5.23 3.66
CA THR A 315 -1.18 5.37 2.19
C THR A 315 -2.37 4.72 1.51
N VAL A 316 -2.89 5.42 0.50
CA VAL A 316 -3.96 4.93 -0.37
C VAL A 316 -3.57 5.15 -1.82
N ARG A 317 -3.83 4.16 -2.67
CA ARG A 317 -3.73 4.29 -4.13
C ARG A 317 -5.13 4.34 -4.72
N ILE A 318 -5.37 5.28 -5.62
CA ILE A 318 -6.67 5.48 -6.28
C ILE A 318 -6.47 5.28 -7.78
N ASP A 319 -7.15 4.28 -8.33
CA ASP A 319 -7.23 4.05 -9.77
C ASP A 319 -8.51 4.74 -10.28
N LEU A 320 -8.35 5.85 -10.98
CA LEU A 320 -9.42 6.82 -11.30
C LEU A 320 -10.25 6.45 -12.55
N GLY A 321 -10.03 5.28 -13.12
CA GLY A 321 -10.70 4.81 -14.34
C GLY A 321 -9.79 3.96 -15.20
N TYR A 322 -10.36 3.40 -16.26
CA TYR A 322 -9.64 2.55 -17.20
C TYR A 322 -9.32 3.27 -18.51
N VAL A 323 -8.03 3.40 -18.87
CA VAL A 323 -7.64 3.96 -20.18
C VAL A 323 -8.07 3.07 -21.35
N SER A 324 -8.26 1.76 -21.10
CA SER A 324 -8.77 0.80 -22.09
C SER A 324 -10.25 1.01 -22.41
N ASN A 325 -11.03 1.61 -21.50
CA ASN A 325 -12.44 1.87 -21.72
C ASN A 325 -12.66 3.25 -22.34
N ASN A 326 -13.35 3.29 -23.48
CA ASN A 326 -13.59 4.55 -24.19
C ASN A 326 -14.41 5.55 -23.37
N GLY A 327 -15.37 5.08 -22.56
CA GLY A 327 -16.20 5.95 -21.73
C GLY A 327 -15.40 6.62 -20.60
N ASP A 328 -14.60 5.85 -19.86
CA ASP A 328 -13.74 6.40 -18.81
C ASP A 328 -12.67 7.33 -19.40
N ALA A 329 -12.02 6.92 -20.49
CA ALA A 329 -11.01 7.73 -21.17
C ALA A 329 -11.59 9.09 -21.64
N GLN A 330 -12.77 9.11 -22.25
CA GLN A 330 -13.44 10.36 -22.67
C GLN A 330 -13.82 11.26 -21.49
N ARG A 331 -14.15 10.70 -20.32
CA ARG A 331 -14.38 11.49 -19.11
C ARG A 331 -13.06 12.08 -18.62
N LEU A 332 -12.04 11.25 -18.50
CA LEU A 332 -10.72 11.63 -18.03
C LEU A 332 -9.98 12.56 -19.00
N SER A 333 -10.37 12.68 -20.27
CA SER A 333 -9.82 13.69 -21.18
C SER A 333 -10.38 15.09 -20.92
N ARG A 334 -11.53 15.21 -20.25
CA ARG A 334 -12.21 16.50 -19.99
C ARG A 334 -11.65 17.19 -18.73
N PRO A 335 -11.19 18.44 -18.83
CA PRO A 335 -10.69 19.20 -17.67
C PRO A 335 -11.73 19.36 -16.55
N ASP A 336 -13.00 19.59 -16.88
CA ASP A 336 -14.08 19.74 -15.89
C ASP A 336 -14.29 18.46 -15.06
N PHE A 337 -14.14 17.29 -15.68
CA PHE A 337 -14.30 16.02 -14.99
C PHE A 337 -13.14 15.78 -14.01
N ARG A 338 -11.91 16.06 -14.43
CA ARG A 338 -10.72 16.04 -13.55
C ARG A 338 -10.89 17.00 -12.37
N ASP A 339 -11.57 18.12 -12.60
CA ASP A 339 -11.87 19.10 -11.58
C ASP A 339 -12.79 18.56 -10.47
N VAL A 340 -13.87 17.89 -10.87
CA VAL A 340 -14.81 17.21 -9.97
C VAL A 340 -14.14 16.08 -9.20
N VAL A 341 -13.29 15.28 -9.86
CA VAL A 341 -12.51 14.22 -9.20
C VAL A 341 -11.60 14.82 -8.12
N ALA A 342 -10.87 15.89 -8.44
CA ALA A 342 -10.01 16.54 -7.48
C ALA A 342 -10.80 17.20 -6.32
N GLU A 343 -11.96 17.80 -6.57
CA GLU A 343 -12.86 18.26 -5.50
C GLU A 343 -13.30 17.10 -4.59
N SER A 344 -13.66 15.95 -5.18
CA SER A 344 -14.10 14.77 -4.44
C SER A 344 -13.03 14.27 -3.46
N VAL A 345 -11.76 14.24 -3.90
CA VAL A 345 -10.63 13.82 -3.07
C VAL A 345 -10.33 14.83 -1.95
N VAL A 346 -10.38 16.14 -2.22
CA VAL A 346 -10.20 17.18 -1.18
C VAL A 346 -11.25 17.04 -0.07
N ILE A 347 -12.51 16.79 -0.46
CA ILE A 347 -13.61 16.60 0.47
C ILE A 347 -13.43 15.30 1.26
N ALA A 348 -12.97 14.24 0.62
CA ALA A 348 -12.65 12.99 1.30
C ALA A 348 -11.55 13.18 2.36
N ILE A 349 -10.50 13.95 2.04
CA ILE A 349 -9.41 14.26 2.98
C ILE A 349 -9.98 15.03 4.18
N GLN A 350 -10.82 16.03 3.95
CA GLN A 350 -11.46 16.77 5.04
C GLN A 350 -12.33 15.85 5.92
N ARG A 351 -13.18 15.02 5.32
CA ARG A 351 -14.04 14.06 6.06
C ARG A 351 -13.24 13.03 6.87
N LEU A 352 -12.01 12.72 6.46
CA LEU A 352 -11.11 11.86 7.25
C LEU A 352 -10.73 12.50 8.58
N TYR A 353 -10.44 13.81 8.56
CA TYR A 353 -9.96 14.58 9.72
C TYR A 353 -11.06 15.28 10.52
N LEU A 354 -12.25 15.48 9.95
CA LEU A 354 -13.42 15.94 10.70
C LEU A 354 -13.83 14.93 11.77
N ALA A 355 -14.22 15.43 12.95
CA ALA A 355 -14.76 14.60 14.02
C ALA A 355 -16.06 13.91 13.56
N SER A 356 -16.31 12.68 14.03
CA SER A 356 -17.46 11.86 13.64
C SER A 356 -18.82 12.52 13.86
N GLU A 357 -18.89 13.57 14.69
CA GLU A 357 -20.09 14.35 15.00
C GLU A 357 -20.46 15.36 13.89
N ASP A 358 -19.54 15.68 12.98
CA ASP A 358 -19.73 16.62 11.86
C ASP A 358 -19.76 15.92 10.47
N ASP A 359 -19.92 14.58 10.42
CA ASP A 359 -19.92 13.84 9.15
C ASP A 359 -21.22 14.08 8.36
N ALA A 360 -21.18 15.06 7.46
CA ALA A 360 -22.26 15.31 6.53
C ALA A 360 -22.46 14.13 5.56
N LYS A 361 -23.69 13.98 5.03
CA LYS A 361 -24.00 12.93 4.05
C LYS A 361 -23.05 13.03 2.85
N THR A 362 -22.57 11.88 2.38
CA THR A 362 -21.68 11.80 1.20
C THR A 362 -22.28 12.55 0.02
N GLY A 363 -21.45 13.37 -0.66
CA GLY A 363 -21.88 14.16 -1.83
C GLY A 363 -22.61 15.47 -1.52
N THR A 364 -22.88 15.83 -0.26
CA THR A 364 -23.59 17.08 0.07
C THR A 364 -22.65 18.27 0.34
N LEU A 365 -21.41 18.03 0.75
CA LEU A 365 -20.45 19.10 1.07
C LEU A 365 -19.93 19.77 -0.20
N ARG A 366 -19.85 21.11 -0.22
CA ARG A 366 -19.15 21.89 -1.25
C ARG A 366 -17.93 22.57 -0.65
N ILE A 367 -16.89 22.81 -1.44
CA ILE A 367 -15.67 23.52 -0.98
C ILE A 367 -16.00 24.85 -0.28
N ALA A 368 -17.04 25.56 -0.74
CA ALA A 368 -17.48 26.82 -0.15
C ALA A 368 -18.03 26.68 1.30
N ASP A 369 -18.71 25.58 1.61
CA ASP A 369 -19.23 25.31 2.95
C ASP A 369 -18.09 24.95 3.92
N LEU A 370 -17.00 24.40 3.37
CA LEU A 370 -15.85 23.90 4.11
C LEU A 370 -14.93 25.03 4.61
N ARG A 371 -14.84 26.15 3.88
CA ARG A 371 -14.15 27.36 4.36
C ARG A 371 -14.77 27.92 5.64
N LYS A 372 -16.09 27.74 5.85
CA LYS A 372 -16.77 28.21 7.07
C LYS A 372 -16.49 27.31 8.29
N ALA A 373 -16.32 26.00 8.07
CA ALA A 373 -16.03 25.04 9.13
C ALA A 373 -14.60 25.19 9.68
N GLY A 374 -13.61 25.45 8.82
CA GLY A 374 -12.21 25.66 9.21
C GLY A 374 -11.90 27.00 9.92
N ILE A 375 -12.87 27.91 10.04
CA ILE A 375 -12.72 29.23 10.69
C ILE A 375 -13.22 29.23 12.14
N ARG A 376 -13.71 28.11 12.69
CA ARG A 376 -14.03 28.03 14.12
C ARG A 376 -12.73 28.05 14.94
N LYS A 377 -12.39 29.26 15.41
CA LYS A 377 -11.32 29.60 16.35
C LYS A 377 -11.35 28.74 17.60
#